data_AF-A0A2V2UDV7-F1
#
_entry.id   AF-A0A2V2UDV7-F1
#
_cell.length_a   1.000
_cell.length_b   1.000
_cell.length_c   1.000
_cell.angle_alpha   90.00
_cell.angle_beta   90.00
_cell.angle_gamma   90.00
#
_symmetry.space_group_name_H-M   'P 1'
#
loop_
_entity.id
_entity.type
_entity.pdbx_description
1 polymer ?
#
loop_
_entity_poly.entity_id
_entity_poly.type
_entity_poly.pdbx_seq_one_letter_code
_entity_poly.pdbx_strand_id
1 'polypeptide(L)'
;MLTQKSLHPPIGRGIIYGAIGGLVGGIVMYAIMSAVMLAMNMGANCFAIIVAMITGQPYSNSLIPLGVAVHLITSTVIGAIFGIVITSMRKLRITGFARGIGYGVATGLIAFVVIFLPIAMTVMPSKMVNVMKAMNSQMMPTGSSGMVSGDSKGPTMPSSSNNMPSSNTGGMAGKGAMSGNTGMGEKSRMMSGSNNGMNNNQMMMTMPNPAKLQGMITEGSLLGHIVFGAVLGAVTTLLLIKTQARSKEKSKLV
;
A
#
# COMPACT_ATOMS: atom_id res chain seq x y z
N MET A 1 12.23 36.51 46.41
CA MET A 1 12.43 35.12 45.96
C MET A 1 11.43 34.85 44.84
N LEU A 2 11.81 35.07 43.57
CA LEU A 2 10.90 34.91 42.43
C LEU A 2 10.81 33.41 42.08
N THR A 3 9.66 32.83 42.36
CA THR A 3 9.30 31.46 41.99
C THR A 3 9.44 31.31 40.47
N GLN A 4 10.52 30.68 40.01
CA GLN A 4 10.64 30.22 38.62
C GLN A 4 9.49 29.24 38.38
N LYS A 5 8.37 29.72 37.83
CA LYS A 5 7.33 28.85 37.27
C LYS A 5 8.01 27.97 36.23
N SER A 6 8.18 26.72 36.60
CA SER A 6 8.90 25.73 35.80
C SER A 6 8.26 25.68 34.42
N LEU A 7 9.03 26.07 33.40
CA LEU A 7 8.61 26.21 32.01
C LEU A 7 8.43 24.83 31.36
N HIS A 8 7.60 23.96 31.95
CA HIS A 8 7.26 22.67 31.39
C HIS A 8 6.18 22.90 30.32
N PRO A 9 6.46 22.65 29.03
CA PRO A 9 5.39 22.61 28.04
C PRO A 9 4.39 21.53 28.50
N PRO A 10 3.08 21.81 28.44
CA PRO A 10 2.07 20.86 28.88
C PRO A 10 2.19 19.57 28.04
N ILE A 11 2.10 18.42 28.71
CA ILE A 11 2.22 17.08 28.12
C ILE A 11 1.36 16.94 26.86
N GLY A 12 0.15 17.52 26.86
CA GLY A 12 -0.77 17.51 25.72
C GLY A 12 -0.18 18.05 24.41
N ARG A 13 0.74 19.02 24.46
CA ARG A 13 1.42 19.51 23.25
C ARG A 13 2.39 18.48 22.69
N GLY A 14 3.07 17.74 23.56
CA GLY A 14 3.95 16.63 23.18
C GLY A 14 3.20 15.57 22.38
N ILE A 15 2.02 15.16 22.87
CA ILE A 15 1.16 14.18 22.19
C ILE A 15 0.83 14.62 20.77
N ILE A 16 0.34 15.85 20.61
CA ILE A 16 -0.09 16.38 19.31
C ILE A 16 1.09 16.48 18.33
N TYR A 17 2.23 17.02 18.76
CA TYR A 17 3.42 17.14 17.89
C TYR A 17 4.05 15.79 17.57
N GLY A 18 3.99 14.84 18.50
CA GLY A 18 4.37 13.45 18.28
C GLY A 18 3.47 12.80 17.24
N ALA A 19 2.15 12.93 17.38
CA ALA A 19 1.17 12.39 16.44
C ALA A 19 1.35 12.94 15.02
N ILE A 20 1.56 14.25 14.87
CA ILE A 20 1.87 14.88 13.57
C ILE A 20 3.18 14.34 12.99
N GLY A 21 4.24 14.25 13.82
CA GLY A 21 5.51 13.66 13.38
C GLY A 21 5.36 12.21 12.93
N GLY A 22 4.55 11.43 13.65
CA GLY A 22 4.26 10.03 13.31
C GLY A 22 3.47 9.90 12.01
N LEU A 23 2.48 10.76 11.78
CA LEU A 23 1.73 10.80 10.52
C LEU A 23 2.64 11.13 9.33
N VAL A 24 3.44 12.20 9.44
CA VAL A 24 4.37 12.60 8.36
C VAL A 24 5.42 11.52 8.12
N GLY A 25 5.99 10.95 9.19
CA GLY A 25 6.90 9.83 9.11
C GLY A 25 6.28 8.62 8.43
N GLY A 26 5.03 8.27 8.77
CA GLY A 26 4.30 7.15 8.18
C GLY A 26 4.06 7.32 6.68
N ILE A 27 3.72 8.54 6.22
CA ILE A 27 3.57 8.85 4.79
C ILE A 27 4.90 8.66 4.05
N VAL A 28 6.00 9.20 4.60
CA VAL A 28 7.33 9.06 4.00
C VAL A 28 7.76 7.60 3.94
N MET A 29 7.55 6.86 5.02
CA MET A 29 7.86 5.43 5.09
C MET A 29 7.04 4.62 4.08
N TYR A 30 5.75 4.92 3.94
CA TYR A 30 4.88 4.27 2.95
C TYR A 30 5.41 4.46 1.52
N ALA A 31 5.88 5.66 1.18
CA ALA A 31 6.46 5.94 -0.14
C ALA A 31 7.74 5.12 -0.38
N ILE A 32 8.63 5.03 0.61
CA ILE A 32 9.86 4.23 0.53
C ILE A 32 9.53 2.74 0.38
N MET A 33 8.61 2.21 1.18
CA MET A 33 8.18 0.81 1.07
C MET A 33 7.55 0.51 -0.29
N SER A 34 6.73 1.43 -0.81
CA SER A 34 6.15 1.30 -2.15
C SER A 34 7.23 1.25 -3.23
N ALA A 35 8.28 2.07 -3.11
CA ALA A 35 9.42 2.05 -4.02
C ALA A 35 10.21 0.73 -3.94
N VAL A 36 10.44 0.20 -2.75
CA VAL A 36 11.08 -1.12 -2.55
C VAL A 36 10.25 -2.23 -3.20
N MET A 37 8.93 -2.23 -3.01
CA MET A 37 8.03 -3.23 -3.60
C MET A 37 7.96 -3.13 -5.13
N LEU A 38 8.06 -1.91 -5.68
CA LEU A 38 8.20 -1.70 -7.12
C LEU A 38 9.53 -2.26 -7.64
N ALA A 39 10.64 -2.01 -6.94
CA ALA A 39 11.95 -2.56 -7.30
C ALA A 39 11.97 -4.10 -7.28
N MET A 40 11.11 -4.72 -6.48
CA MET A 40 10.91 -6.17 -6.40
C MET A 40 9.87 -6.72 -7.41
N ASN A 41 9.32 -5.89 -8.29
CA ASN A 41 8.29 -6.25 -9.26
C ASN A 41 6.97 -6.80 -8.63
N MET A 42 6.69 -6.44 -7.37
CA MET A 42 5.47 -6.87 -6.64
C MET A 42 4.34 -5.82 -6.65
N GLY A 43 4.61 -4.65 -7.21
CA GLY A 43 3.68 -3.52 -7.29
C GLY A 43 3.73 -2.62 -6.05
N ALA A 44 3.54 -1.31 -6.26
CA ALA A 44 3.64 -0.29 -5.20
C ALA A 44 2.68 -0.54 -4.02
N ASN A 45 1.50 -1.10 -4.30
CA ASN A 45 0.43 -1.28 -3.32
C ASN A 45 0.53 -2.59 -2.53
N CYS A 46 1.52 -3.44 -2.82
CA CYS A 46 1.64 -4.77 -2.21
C CYS A 46 1.72 -4.68 -0.68
N PHE A 47 2.48 -3.72 -0.15
CA PHE A 47 2.58 -3.49 1.28
C PHE A 47 1.22 -3.17 1.92
N ALA A 48 0.44 -2.25 1.33
CA ALA A 48 -0.90 -1.91 1.82
C ALA A 48 -1.81 -3.14 1.82
N ILE A 49 -1.80 -3.93 0.74
CA ILE A 49 -2.62 -5.14 0.63
C ILE A 49 -2.24 -6.14 1.73
N ILE A 50 -0.94 -6.39 1.95
CA ILE A 50 -0.48 -7.30 2.99
C ILE A 50 -0.96 -6.83 4.36
N VAL A 51 -0.77 -5.55 4.71
CA VAL A 51 -1.24 -4.99 5.98
C VAL A 51 -2.75 -5.16 6.15
N ALA A 52 -3.54 -4.92 5.10
CA ALA A 52 -4.98 -5.13 5.14
C ALA A 52 -5.35 -6.61 5.32
N MET A 53 -4.63 -7.55 4.71
CA MET A 53 -4.88 -8.98 4.87
C MET A 53 -4.54 -9.51 6.28
N ILE A 54 -3.71 -8.79 7.04
CA ILE A 54 -3.47 -9.09 8.47
C ILE A 54 -4.75 -8.84 9.30
N THR A 55 -5.62 -7.93 8.85
CA THR A 55 -6.93 -7.67 9.49
C THR A 55 -7.99 -8.75 9.19
N GLY A 56 -7.61 -9.83 8.51
CA GLY A 56 -8.48 -10.97 8.20
C GLY A 56 -9.24 -10.85 6.87
N GLN A 57 -9.06 -9.76 6.12
CA GLN A 57 -9.74 -9.56 4.84
C GLN A 57 -9.16 -10.43 3.71
N PRO A 58 -10.00 -10.94 2.79
CA PRO A 58 -9.54 -11.67 1.61
C PRO A 58 -8.86 -10.73 0.61
N TYR A 59 -7.99 -11.26 -0.25
CA TYR A 59 -7.29 -10.44 -1.24
C TYR A 59 -8.28 -9.69 -2.16
N SER A 60 -8.15 -8.35 -2.20
CA SER A 60 -8.89 -7.48 -3.11
C SER A 60 -8.14 -6.15 -3.27
N ASN A 61 -8.19 -5.56 -4.48
CA ASN A 61 -7.63 -4.22 -4.72
C ASN A 61 -8.37 -3.12 -3.93
N SER A 62 -9.60 -3.38 -3.48
CA SER A 62 -10.34 -2.47 -2.59
C SER A 62 -9.72 -2.35 -1.19
N LEU A 63 -8.76 -3.20 -0.84
CA LEU A 63 -8.09 -3.19 0.47
C LEU A 63 -6.95 -2.17 0.60
N ILE A 64 -6.51 -1.56 -0.50
CA ILE A 64 -5.39 -0.61 -0.49
C ILE A 64 -5.64 0.54 0.51
N PRO A 65 -6.80 1.23 0.51
CA PRO A 65 -7.06 2.30 1.47
C PRO A 65 -7.06 1.81 2.92
N LEU A 66 -7.55 0.59 3.18
CA LEU A 66 -7.57 0.01 4.51
C LEU A 66 -6.15 -0.25 5.04
N GLY A 67 -5.29 -0.83 4.20
CA GLY A 67 -3.89 -1.09 4.55
C GLY A 67 -3.11 0.19 4.84
N VAL A 68 -3.30 1.20 3.99
CA VAL A 68 -2.72 2.54 4.19
C VAL A 68 -3.25 3.15 5.49
N ALA A 69 -4.56 3.09 5.75
CA ALA A 69 -5.16 3.65 6.95
C ALA A 69 -4.61 2.98 8.22
N VAL A 70 -4.55 1.64 8.26
CA VAL A 70 -3.99 0.89 9.40
C VAL A 70 -2.52 1.26 9.64
N HIS A 71 -1.74 1.39 8.58
CA HIS A 71 -0.34 1.80 8.69
C HIS A 71 -0.21 3.22 9.25
N LEU A 72 -0.94 4.19 8.70
CA LEU A 72 -0.91 5.57 9.17
C LEU A 72 -1.39 5.71 10.61
N ILE A 73 -2.46 5.00 11.01
CA ILE A 73 -2.93 4.97 12.39
C ILE A 73 -1.82 4.45 13.31
N THR A 74 -1.18 3.34 12.95
CA THR A 74 -0.10 2.75 13.74
C THR A 74 1.07 3.73 13.88
N SER A 75 1.51 4.37 12.78
CA SER A 75 2.57 5.38 12.79
C SER A 75 2.20 6.61 13.64
N THR A 76 0.95 7.07 13.59
CA THR A 76 0.45 8.16 14.44
C THR A 76 0.46 7.79 15.92
N VAL A 77 0.05 6.58 16.28
CA VAL A 77 0.08 6.09 17.67
C VAL A 77 1.52 6.02 18.19
N ILE A 78 2.45 5.47 17.41
CA ILE A 78 3.88 5.43 17.76
C ILE A 78 4.42 6.85 17.94
N GLY A 79 4.07 7.77 17.04
CA GLY A 79 4.45 9.18 17.15
C GLY A 79 3.91 9.85 18.41
N ALA A 80 2.64 9.61 18.75
CA ALA A 80 2.03 10.14 19.97
C ALA A 80 2.75 9.63 21.24
N ILE A 81 3.06 8.34 21.29
CA ILE A 81 3.84 7.74 22.39
C ILE A 81 5.23 8.38 22.47
N PHE A 82 5.92 8.53 21.34
CA PHE A 82 7.21 9.23 21.29
C PHE A 82 7.11 10.65 21.87
N GLY A 83 6.09 11.40 21.44
CA GLY A 83 5.80 12.75 21.93
C GLY A 83 5.56 12.82 23.44
N ILE A 84 4.84 11.85 24.02
CA ILE A 84 4.65 11.71 25.47
C ILE A 84 6.01 11.48 26.15
N VAL A 85 6.80 10.51 25.67
CA VAL A 85 8.06 10.11 26.30
C VAL A 85 9.06 11.27 26.36
N ILE A 86 9.27 11.97 25.24
CA ILE A 86 10.25 13.07 25.15
C ILE A 86 9.84 14.32 25.96
N THR A 87 8.53 14.50 26.22
CA THR A 87 8.02 15.63 27.01
C THR A 87 7.88 15.31 28.49
N SER A 88 7.67 14.03 28.83
CA SER A 88 7.49 13.57 30.21
C SER A 88 8.83 13.33 30.94
N MET A 89 9.87 12.90 30.22
CA MET A 89 11.16 12.59 30.84
C MET A 89 12.15 13.75 30.74
N ARG A 90 12.56 14.32 31.90
CA ARG A 90 13.56 15.41 31.96
C ARG A 90 14.87 15.06 31.25
N LYS A 91 15.31 13.80 31.35
CA LYS A 91 16.55 13.29 30.74
C LYS A 91 16.47 13.15 29.21
N LEU A 92 15.27 12.96 28.67
CA LEU A 92 15.01 12.81 27.22
C LEU A 92 14.53 14.11 26.58
N ARG A 93 14.59 15.22 27.30
CA ARG A 93 14.15 16.51 26.77
C ARG A 93 14.99 16.87 25.56
N ILE A 94 14.32 17.08 24.43
CA ILE A 94 14.97 17.48 23.19
C ILE A 94 15.48 18.91 23.35
N THR A 95 16.79 19.05 23.55
CA THR A 95 17.45 20.36 23.65
C THR A 95 17.91 20.89 22.29
N GLY A 96 17.84 20.08 21.24
CA GLY A 96 18.26 20.46 19.89
C GLY A 96 17.86 19.43 18.83
N PHE A 97 17.94 19.84 17.58
CA PHE A 97 17.49 19.07 16.42
C PHE A 97 18.18 17.71 16.28
N ALA A 98 19.51 17.67 16.46
CA ALA A 98 20.28 16.42 16.38
C ALA A 98 19.84 15.37 17.41
N ARG A 99 19.56 15.79 18.65
CA ARG A 99 19.04 14.89 19.69
C ARG A 99 17.64 14.39 19.36
N GLY A 100 16.80 15.25 18.78
CA GLY A 100 15.47 14.87 18.35
C GLY A 100 15.47 13.81 17.26
N ILE A 101 16.31 13.99 16.24
CA ILE A 101 16.54 12.96 15.20
C ILE A 101 17.09 11.68 15.84
N GLY A 102 18.10 11.78 16.72
CA GLY A 102 18.69 10.61 17.36
C GLY A 102 17.67 9.77 18.14
N TYR A 103 16.83 10.40 18.97
CA TYR A 103 15.75 9.70 19.68
C TYR A 103 14.66 9.18 18.74
N GLY A 104 14.38 9.90 17.65
CA GLY A 104 13.46 9.45 16.61
C GLY A 104 13.96 8.19 15.92
N VAL A 105 15.21 8.15 15.45
CA VAL A 105 15.84 6.96 14.83
C VAL A 105 15.83 5.79 15.80
N ALA A 106 16.19 6.01 17.07
CA ALA A 106 16.11 4.96 18.09
C ALA A 106 14.68 4.42 18.24
N THR A 107 13.67 5.28 18.21
CA THR A 107 12.25 4.89 18.24
C THR A 107 11.86 4.08 17.01
N GLY A 108 12.33 4.47 15.82
CA GLY A 108 12.13 3.72 14.57
C GLY A 108 12.73 2.32 14.64
N LEU A 109 13.95 2.17 15.15
CA LEU A 109 14.61 0.88 15.34
C LEU A 109 13.87 0.00 16.38
N ILE A 110 13.38 0.59 17.47
CA ILE A 110 12.58 -0.13 18.46
C ILE A 110 11.28 -0.63 17.82
N ALA A 111 10.57 0.22 17.08
CA ALA A 111 9.35 -0.17 16.36
C ALA A 111 9.63 -1.29 15.34
N PHE A 112 10.76 -1.22 14.63
CA PHE A 112 11.18 -2.28 13.71
C PHE A 112 11.37 -3.62 14.43
N VAL A 113 12.14 -3.65 15.51
CA VAL A 113 12.47 -4.90 16.23
C VAL A 113 11.25 -5.45 16.99
N VAL A 114 10.47 -4.60 17.64
CA VAL A 114 9.39 -5.01 18.55
C VAL A 114 8.08 -5.28 17.82
N ILE A 115 7.78 -4.52 16.75
CA ILE A 115 6.50 -4.61 16.06
C ILE A 115 6.68 -5.27 14.69
N PHE A 116 7.56 -4.74 13.85
CA PHE A 116 7.68 -5.22 12.48
C PHE A 116 8.27 -6.62 12.39
N LEU A 117 9.38 -6.91 13.08
CA LEU A 117 10.06 -8.21 12.99
C LEU A 117 9.14 -9.39 13.35
N PRO A 118 8.41 -9.37 14.47
CA PRO A 118 7.48 -10.46 14.81
C PRO A 118 6.39 -10.65 13.76
N ILE A 119 5.81 -9.55 13.25
CA ILE A 119 4.77 -9.61 12.21
C ILE A 119 5.34 -10.16 10.90
N ALA A 120 6.56 -9.74 10.53
CA ALA A 120 7.25 -10.20 9.34
C ALA A 120 7.55 -11.69 9.38
N MET A 121 8.00 -12.19 10.54
CA MET A 121 8.35 -13.61 10.69
C MET A 121 7.13 -14.51 10.79
N THR A 122 6.04 -14.04 11.40
CA THR A 122 4.86 -14.88 11.66
C THR A 122 3.81 -14.80 10.56
N VAL A 123 3.57 -13.64 9.96
CA VAL A 123 2.42 -13.42 9.08
C VAL A 123 2.80 -13.31 7.61
N MET A 124 3.91 -12.66 7.26
CA MET A 124 4.24 -12.39 5.86
C MET A 124 4.38 -13.65 4.99
N PRO A 125 5.10 -14.72 5.39
CA PRO A 125 5.31 -15.87 4.51
C PRO A 125 3.99 -16.45 3.97
N SER A 126 2.99 -16.59 4.85
CA SER A 126 1.67 -17.12 4.48
C SER A 126 0.88 -16.19 3.55
N LYS A 127 0.91 -14.87 3.81
CA LYS A 127 0.13 -13.89 3.05
C LYS A 127 0.76 -13.59 1.70
N MET A 128 2.08 -13.60 1.60
CA MET A 128 2.79 -13.40 0.33
C MET A 128 2.49 -14.51 -0.68
N VAL A 129 2.42 -15.77 -0.24
CA VAL A 129 2.01 -16.89 -1.11
C VAL A 129 0.60 -16.67 -1.66
N ASN A 130 -0.33 -16.19 -0.82
CA ASN A 130 -1.70 -15.90 -1.25
C ASN A 130 -1.76 -14.74 -2.27
N VAL A 131 -1.02 -13.66 -2.03
CA VAL A 131 -0.92 -12.52 -2.95
C VAL A 131 -0.32 -12.97 -4.28
N MET A 132 0.76 -13.75 -4.25
CA MET A 132 1.43 -14.24 -5.45
C MET A 132 0.53 -15.16 -6.27
N LYS A 133 -0.22 -16.05 -5.60
CA LYS A 133 -1.21 -16.91 -6.26
C LYS A 133 -2.33 -16.08 -6.90
N ALA A 134 -2.80 -15.03 -6.22
CA ALA A 134 -3.84 -14.14 -6.75
C ALA A 134 -3.35 -13.33 -7.96
N MET A 135 -2.13 -12.80 -7.91
CA MET A 135 -1.52 -12.06 -9.02
C MET A 135 -1.26 -12.97 -10.23
N ASN A 136 -0.75 -14.19 -10.01
CA ASN A 136 -0.54 -15.14 -11.09
C ASN A 136 -1.85 -15.54 -11.79
N SER A 137 -2.94 -15.66 -11.02
CA SER A 137 -4.27 -15.96 -11.57
C SER A 137 -4.85 -14.81 -12.40
N GLN A 138 -4.39 -13.58 -12.20
CA GLN A 138 -4.79 -12.43 -13.03
C GLN A 138 -3.88 -12.25 -14.27
N MET A 139 -2.63 -12.73 -14.21
CA MET A 139 -1.68 -12.67 -15.34
C MET A 139 -1.84 -13.81 -16.34
N MET A 140 -2.46 -14.92 -15.96
CA MET A 140 -3.03 -15.87 -16.91
C MET A 140 -4.38 -15.27 -17.35
N PRO A 141 -4.49 -14.60 -18.52
CA PRO A 141 -5.80 -14.38 -19.07
C PRO A 141 -6.44 -15.76 -19.18
N THR A 142 -7.71 -15.84 -18.84
CA THR A 142 -8.61 -16.96 -19.12
C THR A 142 -8.68 -17.19 -20.62
N GLY A 143 -7.57 -17.60 -21.24
CA GLY A 143 -7.53 -18.17 -22.57
C GLY A 143 -8.04 -19.59 -22.43
N SER A 144 -9.18 -19.87 -23.06
CA SER A 144 -9.85 -21.17 -23.10
C SER A 144 -10.89 -21.43 -21.99
N SER A 145 -12.05 -20.78 -22.12
CA SER A 145 -13.34 -21.36 -21.74
C SER A 145 -14.46 -20.74 -22.59
N GLY A 146 -14.30 -20.83 -23.91
CA GLY A 146 -15.26 -20.28 -24.87
C GLY A 146 -15.20 -20.96 -26.24
N MET A 147 -14.87 -22.24 -26.31
CA MET A 147 -14.96 -23.03 -27.54
C MET A 147 -15.22 -24.51 -27.22
N VAL A 148 -16.41 -24.85 -26.70
CA VAL A 148 -17.07 -26.14 -26.96
C VAL A 148 -18.58 -25.94 -26.84
N SER A 149 -19.24 -25.69 -27.97
CA SER A 149 -20.59 -26.17 -28.19
C SER A 149 -20.68 -26.40 -29.69
N GLY A 150 -20.41 -27.65 -30.07
CA GLY A 150 -20.45 -28.10 -31.44
C GLY A 150 -21.87 -28.03 -31.99
N ASP A 151 -22.04 -27.31 -33.09
CA ASP A 151 -23.17 -27.45 -33.99
C ASP A 151 -23.10 -28.83 -34.66
N SER A 152 -23.67 -29.83 -33.99
CA SER A 152 -24.13 -31.05 -34.66
C SER A 152 -25.55 -30.82 -35.15
N LYS A 153 -25.66 -30.51 -36.45
CA LYS A 153 -26.91 -30.48 -37.21
C LYS A 153 -27.64 -31.83 -37.09
N GLY A 154 -28.79 -31.81 -36.44
CA GLY A 154 -29.86 -32.81 -36.56
C GLY A 154 -31.22 -32.09 -36.63
N PRO A 155 -32.20 -32.54 -37.43
CA PRO A 155 -33.42 -31.78 -37.68
C PRO A 155 -34.51 -32.12 -36.67
N THR A 156 -34.98 -31.12 -35.92
CA THR A 156 -36.22 -31.21 -35.15
C THR A 156 -37.02 -29.91 -35.26
N MET A 157 -38.16 -30.00 -35.96
CA MET A 157 -39.36 -29.18 -35.73
C MET A 157 -39.85 -29.42 -34.27
N PRO A 158 -40.57 -28.50 -33.57
CA PRO A 158 -41.84 -27.93 -34.05
C PRO A 158 -42.27 -26.52 -33.55
N SER A 159 -43.37 -26.06 -34.18
CA SER A 159 -44.52 -25.31 -33.65
C SER A 159 -44.34 -23.96 -32.92
N SER A 160 -44.74 -22.89 -33.62
CA SER A 160 -45.93 -22.07 -33.34
C SER A 160 -46.32 -21.80 -31.88
N SER A 161 -46.19 -20.56 -31.40
CA SER A 161 -47.37 -19.68 -31.13
C SER A 161 -46.96 -18.33 -30.52
N ASN A 162 -47.37 -17.27 -31.22
CA ASN A 162 -47.88 -15.96 -30.79
C ASN A 162 -47.77 -15.54 -29.30
N ASN A 163 -47.15 -14.39 -29.05
CA ASN A 163 -47.84 -13.28 -28.38
C ASN A 163 -47.19 -11.90 -28.65
N MET A 164 -48.03 -10.97 -29.10
CA MET A 164 -47.83 -9.52 -29.30
C MET A 164 -48.22 -8.74 -27.99
N PRO A 165 -48.28 -7.39 -27.95
CA PRO A 165 -47.20 -6.39 -27.94
C PRO A 165 -47.38 -5.35 -26.78
N SER A 166 -46.47 -4.37 -26.62
CA SER A 166 -46.73 -3.01 -26.06
C SER A 166 -45.39 -2.32 -25.78
N SER A 167 -44.95 -1.41 -26.66
CA SER A 167 -45.09 0.06 -26.60
C SER A 167 -44.15 0.71 -25.55
N ASN A 168 -43.10 1.42 -25.97
CA ASN A 168 -43.01 2.88 -26.23
C ASN A 168 -41.99 3.44 -25.18
N THR A 169 -41.08 4.41 -25.35
CA THR A 169 -40.82 5.44 -26.37
C THR A 169 -39.47 6.09 -26.01
N GLY A 170 -38.76 6.65 -27.01
CA GLY A 170 -37.76 7.73 -26.83
C GLY A 170 -36.30 7.27 -26.92
N GLY A 171 -35.47 7.62 -27.91
CA GLY A 171 -35.54 8.69 -28.91
C GLY A 171 -34.40 9.69 -28.70
N MET A 172 -33.30 9.54 -29.46
CA MET A 172 -32.41 10.59 -30.03
C MET A 172 -31.10 9.90 -30.50
N ALA A 173 -30.83 9.71 -31.79
CA ALA A 173 -30.60 10.64 -32.91
C ALA A 173 -29.14 11.17 -32.99
N GLY A 174 -28.46 10.82 -34.09
CA GLY A 174 -27.16 11.39 -34.53
C GLY A 174 -26.14 10.33 -34.98
N LYS A 175 -26.33 9.60 -36.11
CA LYS A 175 -25.88 9.93 -37.49
C LYS A 175 -24.39 10.24 -37.64
N GLY A 176 -23.67 9.33 -38.32
CA GLY A 176 -22.32 9.54 -38.85
C GLY A 176 -21.84 8.28 -39.59
N ALA A 177 -22.20 8.17 -40.86
CA ALA A 177 -21.87 7.06 -41.77
C ALA A 177 -20.52 7.27 -42.47
N MET A 178 -19.80 6.17 -42.72
CA MET A 178 -18.82 5.93 -43.81
C MET A 178 -18.49 4.42 -43.69
N SER A 179 -19.10 3.49 -44.43
CA SER A 179 -19.10 3.23 -45.88
C SER A 179 -17.70 3.21 -46.49
N GLY A 180 -17.19 2.00 -46.73
CA GLY A 180 -15.90 1.75 -47.36
C GLY A 180 -15.55 0.26 -47.35
N ASN A 181 -16.33 -0.53 -48.10
CA ASN A 181 -16.03 -1.92 -48.43
C ASN A 181 -15.02 -1.95 -49.59
N THR A 182 -13.86 -2.55 -49.38
CA THR A 182 -13.06 -3.10 -50.49
C THR A 182 -12.27 -4.31 -50.01
N GLY A 183 -12.66 -5.47 -50.54
CA GLY A 183 -11.97 -6.73 -50.33
C GLY A 183 -10.62 -6.79 -51.06
N MET A 184 -9.71 -7.53 -50.44
CA MET A 184 -8.54 -8.20 -51.00
C MET A 184 -8.33 -9.39 -50.05
N GLY A 185 -8.42 -10.64 -50.49
CA GLY A 185 -7.65 -11.22 -51.58
C GLY A 185 -6.53 -12.05 -50.94
N GLU A 186 -6.80 -13.35 -50.81
CA GLU A 186 -5.87 -14.48 -50.64
C GLU A 186 -4.39 -14.20 -50.27
N LYS A 187 -3.95 -14.72 -49.12
CA LYS A 187 -2.84 -15.69 -49.11
C LYS A 187 -2.75 -16.44 -47.78
N SER A 188 -3.30 -17.64 -47.79
CA SER A 188 -2.98 -18.75 -46.91
C SER A 188 -1.45 -18.97 -46.90
N ARG A 189 -0.80 -18.54 -45.81
CA ARG A 189 0.49 -19.09 -45.40
C ARG A 189 0.28 -19.81 -44.07
N MET A 190 0.18 -21.12 -44.19
CA MET A 190 0.23 -22.07 -43.09
C MET A 190 1.53 -21.84 -42.32
N MET A 191 1.45 -21.16 -41.16
CA MET A 191 2.44 -21.35 -40.11
C MET A 191 1.86 -22.38 -39.15
N SER A 192 2.28 -23.62 -39.39
CA SER A 192 2.13 -24.76 -38.51
C SER A 192 2.40 -24.33 -37.08
N GLY A 193 1.35 -24.35 -36.26
CA GLY A 193 1.39 -24.04 -34.85
C GLY A 193 2.29 -25.01 -34.13
N SER A 194 3.48 -24.53 -33.75
CA SER A 194 4.23 -25.12 -32.66
C SER A 194 3.45 -24.80 -31.38
N ASN A 195 2.48 -25.66 -31.09
CA ASN A 195 1.76 -25.78 -29.83
C ASN A 195 2.74 -26.32 -28.77
N ASN A 196 3.85 -25.62 -28.55
CA ASN A 196 4.60 -25.76 -27.32
C ASN A 196 3.78 -25.09 -26.23
N GLY A 197 2.80 -25.84 -25.73
CA GLY A 197 2.23 -25.58 -24.42
C GLY A 197 3.39 -25.49 -23.45
N MET A 198 3.79 -24.27 -23.10
CA MET A 198 4.72 -24.05 -22.01
C MET A 198 4.06 -24.67 -20.79
N ASN A 199 4.55 -25.85 -20.44
CA ASN A 199 4.08 -26.61 -19.30
C ASN A 199 4.06 -25.66 -18.09
N ASN A 200 2.96 -25.64 -17.33
CA ASN A 200 2.78 -24.80 -16.14
C ASN A 200 3.94 -24.93 -15.12
N ASN A 201 4.75 -25.99 -15.23
CA ASN A 201 5.96 -26.20 -14.46
C ASN A 201 7.12 -25.25 -14.82
N GLN A 202 7.15 -24.65 -16.01
CA GLN A 202 8.27 -23.82 -16.46
C GLN A 202 8.18 -22.36 -15.94
N MET A 203 7.00 -21.87 -15.55
CA MET A 203 6.84 -20.55 -14.92
C MET A 203 7.24 -20.51 -13.45
N MET A 204 7.39 -21.66 -12.77
CA MET A 204 7.90 -21.68 -11.38
C MET A 204 9.43 -21.55 -11.29
N MET A 205 10.17 -21.66 -12.40
CA MET A 205 11.65 -21.65 -12.41
C MET A 205 12.28 -20.25 -12.29
N THR A 206 11.50 -19.17 -12.41
CA THR A 206 12.04 -17.78 -12.33
C THR A 206 11.66 -17.05 -11.04
N MET A 207 11.01 -17.71 -10.08
CA MET A 207 10.75 -17.07 -8.80
C MET A 207 12.06 -16.86 -8.01
N PRO A 208 12.33 -15.63 -7.54
CA PRO A 208 13.43 -15.39 -6.62
C PRO A 208 13.33 -16.32 -5.42
N ASN A 209 14.46 -16.90 -5.01
CA ASN A 209 14.53 -17.72 -3.80
C ASN A 209 13.83 -16.99 -2.63
N PRO A 210 12.88 -17.62 -1.92
CA PRO A 210 12.11 -16.96 -0.86
C PRO A 210 12.99 -16.32 0.21
N ALA A 211 14.16 -16.89 0.49
CA ALA A 211 15.14 -16.31 1.42
C ALA A 211 15.68 -14.96 0.94
N LYS A 212 15.96 -14.82 -0.37
CA LYS A 212 16.42 -13.57 -0.98
C LYS A 212 15.32 -12.51 -0.93
N LEU A 213 14.08 -12.92 -1.18
CA LEU A 213 12.92 -12.03 -1.16
C LEU A 213 12.65 -11.50 0.26
N GLN A 214 12.69 -12.39 1.26
CA GLN A 214 12.57 -12.01 2.67
C GLN A 214 13.70 -11.07 3.12
N GLY A 215 14.93 -11.31 2.65
CA GLY A 215 16.07 -10.42 2.89
C GLY A 215 15.84 -9.00 2.39
N MET A 216 15.42 -8.84 1.12
CA MET A 216 15.14 -7.53 0.53
C MET A 216 14.01 -6.79 1.25
N ILE A 217 12.93 -7.49 1.65
CA ILE A 217 11.83 -6.88 2.41
C ILE A 217 12.31 -6.41 3.78
N THR A 218 13.09 -7.24 4.47
CA THR A 218 13.59 -6.93 5.81
C THR A 218 14.56 -5.76 5.78
N GLU A 219 15.46 -5.73 4.80
CA GLU A 219 16.43 -4.65 4.60
C GLU A 219 15.74 -3.34 4.19
N GLY A 220 14.83 -3.40 3.21
CA GLY A 220 14.03 -2.25 2.81
C GLY A 220 13.24 -1.70 3.99
N SER A 221 12.60 -2.58 4.77
CA SER A 221 11.84 -2.19 5.97
C SER A 221 12.73 -1.55 7.03
N LEU A 222 13.93 -2.08 7.28
CA LEU A 222 14.88 -1.49 8.22
C LEU A 222 15.22 -0.05 7.81
N LEU A 223 15.54 0.16 6.53
CA LEU A 223 15.80 1.50 6.01
C LEU A 223 14.58 2.42 6.18
N GLY A 224 13.38 1.93 5.85
CA GLY A 224 12.13 2.67 6.03
C GLY A 224 11.90 3.09 7.48
N HIS A 225 12.20 2.23 8.45
CA HIS A 225 12.04 2.54 9.87
C HIS A 225 13.07 3.54 10.39
N ILE A 226 14.31 3.48 9.88
CA ILE A 226 15.34 4.50 10.20
C ILE A 226 14.89 5.87 9.69
N VAL A 227 14.41 5.94 8.45
CA VAL A 227 13.92 7.19 7.86
C VAL A 227 12.65 7.68 8.57
N PHE A 228 11.70 6.78 8.86
CA PHE A 228 10.52 7.07 9.68
C PHE A 228 10.92 7.73 11.00
N GLY A 229 11.85 7.10 11.73
CA GLY A 229 12.32 7.60 13.01
C GLY A 229 12.97 8.98 12.88
N ALA A 230 13.83 9.18 11.89
CA ALA A 230 14.47 10.47 11.65
C ALA A 230 13.44 11.58 11.36
N VAL A 231 12.46 11.31 10.50
CA VAL A 231 11.39 12.26 10.14
C VAL A 231 10.50 12.56 11.35
N LEU A 232 10.07 11.54 12.09
CA LEU A 232 9.33 11.68 13.34
C LEU A 232 10.07 12.61 14.31
N GLY A 233 11.33 12.31 14.58
CA GLY A 233 12.18 13.09 15.48
C GLY A 233 12.35 14.55 15.03
N ALA A 234 12.63 14.76 13.74
CA ALA A 234 12.81 16.09 13.16
C ALA A 234 11.53 16.94 13.25
N VAL A 235 10.40 16.41 12.78
CA VAL A 235 9.12 17.13 12.74
C VAL A 235 8.65 17.48 14.15
N THR A 236 8.65 16.51 15.07
CA THR A 236 8.23 16.75 16.45
C THR A 236 9.13 17.79 17.15
N THR A 237 10.44 17.74 16.90
CA THR A 237 11.39 18.71 17.46
C THR A 237 11.16 20.12 16.94
N LEU A 238 10.95 20.27 15.63
CA LEU A 238 10.68 21.58 15.01
C LEU A 238 9.41 22.21 15.59
N LEU A 239 8.35 21.42 15.74
CA LEU A 239 7.08 21.89 16.31
C LEU A 239 7.23 22.31 17.79
N LEU A 240 7.97 21.54 18.58
CA LEU A 240 8.27 21.85 19.98
C LEU A 240 9.07 23.16 20.10
N ILE A 241 10.16 23.31 19.35
CA ILE A 241 11.02 24.50 19.39
C ILE A 241 10.24 25.74 18.95
N LYS A 242 9.51 25.65 17.83
CA LYS A 242 8.71 26.77 17.30
C LYS A 242 7.66 27.26 18.30
N THR A 243 7.04 26.34 19.04
CA THR A 243 6.04 26.69 20.05
C THR A 243 6.65 27.34 21.28
N GLN A 244 7.82 26.87 21.72
CA GLN A 244 8.55 27.48 22.83
C GLN A 244 9.02 28.90 22.49
N ALA A 245 9.50 29.13 21.27
CA ALA A 245 9.91 30.45 20.81
C ALA A 245 8.73 31.44 20.83
N ARG A 246 7.56 31.05 20.29
CA ARG A 246 6.34 31.88 20.32
C ARG A 246 5.85 32.18 21.73
N SER A 247 5.99 31.24 22.66
CA SER A 247 5.58 31.46 24.05
C SER A 247 6.47 32.49 24.75
N LYS A 248 7.77 32.53 24.43
CA LYS A 248 8.72 33.50 25.00
C LYS A 248 8.50 34.91 24.46
N GLU A 249 8.11 35.04 23.19
CA GLU A 249 7.78 36.32 22.56
C GLU A 249 6.55 36.95 23.21
N LYS A 250 5.47 36.16 23.38
CA LYS A 250 4.24 36.65 24.03
C LYS A 250 4.46 37.13 25.47
N SER A 251 5.34 36.47 26.23
CA SER A 251 5.65 36.90 27.60
C SER A 251 6.48 38.18 27.70
N LYS A 252 7.04 38.68 26.59
CA LYS A 252 7.75 39.98 26.57
C LYS A 252 6.83 41.16 26.25
N LEU A 253 5.63 40.89 25.73
CA LEU A 253 4.65 41.91 25.33
C LEU A 253 3.63 42.21 26.43
N VAL A 254 3.71 41.50 27.57
CA VAL A 254 2.85 41.65 28.75
C VAL A 254 3.74 42.12 29.90
#